data_AF-A0A1I1Z1Q0-F1
#
_entry.id   AF-A0A1I1Z1Q0-F1
#
_cell.length_a   1.000
_cell.length_b   1.000
_cell.length_c   1.000
_cell.angle_alpha   90.00
_cell.angle_beta   90.00
_cell.angle_gamma   90.00
#
_symmetry.space_group_name_H-M   'P 1'
#
loop_
_entity.id
_entity.type
_entity.pdbx_description
1 polymer ?
#
loop_
_entity_poly.entity_id
_entity_poly.type
_entity_poly.pdbx_seq_one_letter_code
_entity_poly.pdbx_strand_id
1 'polypeptide(L)'
;MTARRPCPPAPGPLEEYAAPFDDLFFSLAQRRGFREHLTGLLAPRERNKTITCLAGAEPVAGAGMPGVQRLQFFLSESPWEA
;
A
#
# COMPACT_ATOMS: atom_id res chain seq x y z
N MET A 1 21.06 -7.77 24.37
CA MET A 1 20.21 -7.38 23.22
C MET A 1 21.05 -6.51 22.32
N THR A 2 21.26 -6.91 21.05
CA THR A 2 21.96 -6.07 20.07
C THR A 2 21.09 -4.86 19.72
N ALA A 3 21.71 -3.70 19.51
CA ALA A 3 20.99 -2.48 19.17
C ALA A 3 20.18 -2.66 17.87
N ARG A 4 18.93 -2.19 17.85
CA ARG A 4 18.07 -2.24 16.65
C ARG A 4 18.71 -1.38 15.57
N ARG A 5 19.05 -2.00 14.44
CA ARG A 5 19.54 -1.28 13.26
C ARG A 5 18.39 -0.47 12.63
N PRO A 6 18.65 0.73 12.09
CA PRO A 6 17.63 1.50 11.38
C PRO A 6 17.18 0.77 10.11
N CYS A 7 15.89 0.88 9.78
CA CYS A 7 15.34 0.44 8.50
C CYS A 7 15.51 1.57 7.47
N PRO A 8 15.93 1.28 6.22
CA PRO A 8 15.80 2.24 5.14
C PRO A 8 14.33 2.70 5.02
N PRO A 9 14.09 4.01 4.88
CA PRO A 9 12.74 4.53 4.81
C PRO A 9 12.08 4.20 3.47
N ALA A 10 10.75 4.09 3.48
CA ALA A 10 9.92 4.02 2.29
C ALA A 10 9.80 5.41 1.62
N PRO A 11 9.32 5.49 0.36
CA PRO A 11 9.13 6.77 -0.32
C PRO A 11 8.02 7.63 0.30
N GLY A 12 8.36 8.86 0.68
CA GLY A 12 7.40 9.92 1.00
C GLY A 12 6.37 9.52 2.07
N PRO A 13 5.06 9.76 1.84
CA PRO A 13 3.99 9.46 2.80
C PRO A 13 3.91 7.99 3.24
N LEU A 14 4.51 7.06 2.48
CA LEU A 14 4.53 5.66 2.88
C LEU A 14 5.39 5.40 4.10
N GLU A 15 6.43 6.20 4.31
CA GLU A 15 7.21 6.09 5.54
C GLU A 15 6.41 6.56 6.74
N GLU A 16 5.65 7.65 6.62
CA GLU A 16 4.78 8.16 7.69
C GLU A 16 3.71 7.13 8.09
N TYR A 17 3.15 6.42 7.11
CA TYR A 17 2.22 5.32 7.39
C TYR A 17 2.93 4.08 7.96
N ALA A 18 4.13 3.74 7.49
CA ALA A 18 4.80 2.51 7.88
C ALA A 18 5.51 2.58 9.23
N ALA A 19 6.07 3.74 9.60
CA ALA A 19 6.86 3.93 10.81
C ALA A 19 6.12 3.56 12.11
N PRO A 20 4.81 3.87 12.29
CA PRO A 20 4.05 3.45 13.48
C PRO A 20 3.99 1.93 13.70
N PHE A 21 4.21 1.12 12.66
CA PHE A 21 4.18 -0.35 12.75
C PHE A 21 5.55 -0.96 13.13
N ASP A 22 6.62 -0.16 13.20
CA ASP A 22 7.97 -0.66 13.43
C ASP A 22 8.12 -1.47 14.73
N ASP A 23 7.35 -1.13 15.77
CA ASP A 23 7.39 -1.79 17.07
C ASP A 23 6.68 -3.15 17.06
N LEU A 24 5.81 -3.41 16.09
CA LEU A 24 5.14 -4.71 15.91
C LEU A 24 6.07 -5.76 15.28
N PHE A 25 7.18 -5.32 14.70
CA PHE A 25 8.13 -6.19 14.03
C PHE A 25 9.36 -6.48 14.90
N PHE A 26 9.76 -7.75 14.91
CA PHE A 26 10.87 -8.26 15.73
C PHE A 26 12.22 -8.14 15.03
N SER A 27 12.24 -8.01 13.69
CA SER A 27 13.47 -7.98 12.89
C SER A 27 13.52 -6.82 11.90
N LEU A 28 14.75 -6.44 11.51
CA LEU A 28 14.98 -5.49 10.43
C LEU A 28 14.39 -5.99 9.10
N ALA A 29 14.46 -7.30 8.83
CA ALA A 29 13.94 -7.88 7.60
C ALA A 29 12.43 -7.71 7.48
N GLN A 30 11.69 -7.90 8.58
CA GLN A 30 10.24 -7.68 8.60
C GLN A 30 9.87 -6.22 8.32
N ARG A 31 10.56 -5.26 8.94
CA ARG A 31 10.33 -3.83 8.71
C ARG A 31 10.64 -3.39 7.28
N ARG A 32 11.69 -3.96 6.68
CA ARG A 32 12.03 -3.74 5.26
C ARG A 32 10.99 -4.36 4.34
N GLY A 33 10.67 -5.64 4.55
CA GLY A 33 9.68 -6.35 3.75
C GLY A 33 8.31 -5.69 3.79
N PHE A 34 7.91 -5.11 4.93
CA PHE A 34 6.66 -4.36 5.03
C PHE A 34 6.66 -3.11 4.14
N ARG A 35 7.72 -2.30 4.19
CA ARG A 35 7.86 -1.11 3.33
C ARG A 35 7.92 -1.46 1.84
N GLU A 36 8.67 -2.51 1.51
CA GLU A 36 8.76 -3.03 0.14
C GLU A 36 7.39 -3.53 -0.36
N HIS A 37 6.64 -4.22 0.50
CA HIS A 37 5.31 -4.72 0.17
C HIS A 37 4.30 -3.58 -0.06
N LEU A 38 4.24 -2.60 0.85
CA LEU A 38 3.38 -1.42 0.69
C LEU A 38 3.70 -0.65 -0.59
N THR A 39 4.99 -0.47 -0.88
CA THR A 39 5.44 0.18 -2.13
C THR A 39 4.98 -0.61 -3.35
N GLY A 40 5.09 -1.94 -3.32
CA GLY A 40 4.64 -2.83 -4.40
C GLY A 40 3.13 -2.78 -4.64
N LEU A 41 2.32 -2.76 -3.57
CA LEU A 41 0.86 -2.68 -3.67
C LEU A 41 0.36 -1.40 -4.35
N LEU A 42 1.12 -0.32 -4.21
CA LEU A 42 0.80 1.00 -4.75
C LEU A 42 1.49 1.29 -6.07
N ALA A 43 2.34 0.36 -6.56
CA ALA A 43 2.95 0.49 -7.86
C ALA A 43 1.86 0.59 -8.95
N PRO A 44 2.04 1.42 -9.99
CA PRO A 44 1.02 1.63 -11.03
C PRO A 44 0.49 0.32 -11.66
N ARG A 45 1.35 -0.69 -11.76
CA ARG A 45 1.02 -2.01 -12.31
C ARG A 45 0.05 -2.82 -11.43
N GLU A 46 0.17 -2.71 -10.12
CA GLU A 46 -0.62 -3.50 -9.17
C GLU A 46 -1.81 -2.72 -8.60
N ARG A 47 -1.78 -1.38 -8.65
CA ARG A 47 -2.85 -0.48 -8.16
C ARG A 47 -4.24 -0.90 -8.62
N ASN A 48 -4.45 -1.17 -9.91
CA ASN A 48 -5.77 -1.53 -10.44
C ASN A 48 -6.27 -2.88 -9.92
N LYS A 49 -5.36 -3.85 -9.70
CA LYS A 49 -5.73 -5.15 -9.11
C LYS A 49 -6.10 -4.97 -7.65
N THR A 50 -5.31 -4.19 -6.90
CA THR A 50 -5.59 -3.87 -5.49
C THR A 50 -6.96 -3.20 -5.34
N ILE A 51 -7.28 -2.19 -6.17
CA ILE A 51 -8.59 -1.52 -6.16
C ILE A 51 -9.72 -2.50 -6.48
N THR A 52 -9.52 -3.40 -7.45
CA THR A 52 -10.52 -4.42 -7.83
C THR A 52 -10.79 -5.38 -6.67
N CYS A 53 -9.73 -5.87 -6.01
CA CYS A 53 -9.86 -6.70 -4.81
C CYS A 53 -10.57 -5.97 -3.66
N LEU A 54 -10.25 -4.69 -3.43
CA LEU A 54 -10.89 -3.88 -2.37
C LEU A 54 -12.39 -3.70 -2.59
N ALA A 55 -12.84 -3.67 -3.84
CA ALA A 55 -14.25 -3.65 -4.18
C ALA A 55 -14.93 -5.03 -4.11
N GLY A 56 -14.23 -6.07 -3.64
CA GLY A 56 -14.75 -7.44 -3.52
C GLY A 56 -14.88 -8.18 -4.85
N ALA A 57 -14.15 -7.74 -5.88
CA ALA A 57 -14.21 -8.30 -7.23
C ALA A 57 -12.92 -9.03 -7.60
N GLU A 58 -13.03 -10.04 -8.47
CA GLU A 58 -11.86 -10.77 -8.97
C GLU A 58 -10.96 -9.84 -9.81
N PRO A 59 -9.63 -9.83 -9.58
CA PRO A 59 -8.71 -9.07 -10.42
C PRO A 59 -8.90 -9.38 -11.89
N VAL A 60 -8.76 -8.37 -12.76
CA VAL A 60 -8.93 -8.49 -14.21
C VAL A 60 -10.38 -8.75 -14.65
N ALA A 61 -11.02 -9.84 -14.23
CA ALA A 61 -12.38 -10.17 -14.67
C ALA A 61 -13.44 -9.22 -14.09
N GLY A 62 -13.27 -8.79 -12.84
CA GLY A 62 -14.19 -7.90 -12.13
C GLY A 62 -13.96 -6.41 -12.36
N ALA A 63 -12.93 -6.03 -13.14
CA ALA A 63 -12.49 -4.63 -13.26
C ALA A 63 -13.57 -3.67 -13.79
N GLY A 64 -14.53 -4.18 -14.56
CA GLY A 64 -15.66 -3.41 -15.11
C GLY A 64 -16.86 -3.24 -14.17
N MET A 65 -16.86 -3.85 -12.98
CA MET A 65 -18.01 -3.77 -12.08
C MET A 65 -18.25 -2.33 -11.59
N PRO A 66 -19.51 -1.88 -11.43
CA PRO A 66 -19.82 -0.51 -11.01
C PRO A 66 -19.16 -0.11 -9.68
N GLY A 67 -19.01 -1.05 -8.74
CA GLY A 67 -18.29 -0.82 -7.49
C GLY A 67 -16.81 -0.47 -7.70
N VAL A 68 -16.13 -1.21 -8.58
CA VAL A 68 -14.72 -1.00 -8.92
C VAL A 68 -14.54 0.34 -9.63
N GLN A 69 -15.40 0.66 -10.61
CA GLN A 69 -15.33 1.91 -11.36
C GLN A 69 -15.57 3.14 -10.47
N ARG A 70 -16.54 3.08 -9.54
CA ARG A 70 -16.76 4.16 -8.57
C ARG A 70 -15.54 4.37 -7.67
N LEU A 71 -14.90 3.30 -7.21
CA LEU A 71 -13.70 3.39 -6.39
C LEU A 71 -12.52 3.95 -7.18
N GLN A 72 -12.32 3.52 -8.43
CA GLN A 72 -11.29 4.10 -9.31
C GLN A 72 -11.51 5.59 -9.55
N PHE A 73 -12.74 6.01 -9.83
CA PHE A 73 -13.10 7.40 -10.02
C PHE A 73 -12.84 8.22 -8.76
N PHE A 74 -13.37 7.77 -7.61
CA PHE A 74 -13.12 8.43 -6.32
C PHE A 74 -11.64 8.62 -6.05
N LEU A 75 -10.83 7.57 -6.26
CA LEU A 75 -9.40 7.66 -5.98
C LEU A 75 -8.62 8.55 -6.96
N SER A 76 -9.13 8.75 -8.16
CA SER A 76 -8.49 9.61 -9.18
C SER A 76 -8.87 11.08 -9.02
N GLU A 77 -10.13 11.34 -8.66
CA GLU A 77 -10.68 12.69 -8.61
C GLU A 77 -10.68 13.31 -7.20
N SER A 78 -10.31 12.55 -6.16
CA SER A 78 -10.24 13.09 -4.80
C SER A 78 -9.13 14.14 -4.68
N PRO A 79 -9.39 15.28 -3.99
CA PRO A 79 -8.39 16.30 -3.74
C PRO A 79 -7.50 15.87 -2.58
N TRP A 80 -6.57 14.95 -2.84
CA TRP A 80 -5.67 14.38 -1.83
C TRP A 80 -4.73 15.39 -1.18
N GLU A 81 -4.48 16.52 -1.85
CA GLU A 81 -3.61 17.61 -1.40
C GLU A 81 -4.45 18.74 -0.77
N ALA A 82 -5.01 18.48 0.42
CA ALA A 82 -5.77 19.45 1.23
C ALA A 82 -5.10 19.71 2.58
#